data_AF-A0A317IXR9-F1
#
_entry.id   AF-A0A317IXR9-F1
#
_cell.length_a   1.000
_cell.length_b   1.000
_cell.length_c   1.000
_cell.angle_alpha   90.00
_cell.angle_beta   90.00
_cell.angle_gamma   90.00
#
_symmetry.space_group_name_H-M   'P 1'
#
loop_
_entity.id
_entity.type
_entity.pdbx_description
1 polymer ?
#
loop_
_entity_poly.entity_id
_entity_poly.type
_entity_poly.pdbx_seq_one_letter_code
_entity_poly.pdbx_strand_id
1 'polypeptide(L)'
;KWARSERHWGPEDKDYYYKRYKADGSAVIESIPRNESALLDVRAGTSQVFVNQVIAELSTYPRPVIEAMREGGVKIVLTPHLVNYDPTVRSKESRSQPGNTAVSAAIYYSDKKHIVLSENYERDGFSYRSPNPGGGLAHEVGHALDSEGMFTSISDKFNIAFERDLKKLGPADRARFTYITASADSAHPKQYRIRREEATAELTAAALAHKVAGPYTAEDLRKTFPESYEAIAEMLRTRRLLRRIEDT
;
A
#
# COMPACT_ATOMS: atom_id res chain seq x y z
N LYS A 1 26.83 -13.17 -0.89
CA LYS A 1 25.75 -14.16 -0.67
C LYS A 1 25.72 -14.54 0.80
N TRP A 2 24.58 -14.41 1.47
CA TRP A 2 24.42 -14.77 2.89
C TRP A 2 24.19 -16.28 3.02
N ALA A 3 24.79 -16.91 4.04
CA ALA A 3 24.70 -18.36 4.24
C ALA A 3 23.50 -18.76 5.09
N ARG A 4 23.14 -17.94 6.09
CA ARG A 4 22.04 -18.17 7.02
C ARG A 4 21.63 -16.86 7.69
N SER A 5 20.37 -16.73 8.08
CA SER A 5 19.88 -15.62 8.91
C SER A 5 19.09 -16.17 10.08
N GLU A 6 19.30 -15.61 11.26
CA GLU A 6 18.57 -15.95 12.48
C GLU A 6 17.88 -14.73 13.07
N ARG A 7 16.66 -14.94 13.57
CA ARG A 7 15.89 -13.93 14.27
C ARG A 7 16.15 -14.10 15.77
N HIS A 8 16.47 -12.99 16.43
CA HIS A 8 16.68 -12.96 17.88
C HIS A 8 15.82 -11.86 18.49
N TRP A 9 15.33 -12.11 19.70
CA TRP A 9 14.70 -11.10 20.54
C TRP A 9 15.78 -10.44 21.37
N GLY A 10 15.81 -9.10 21.37
CA GLY A 10 16.70 -8.35 22.26
C GLY A 10 16.41 -8.62 23.74
N PRO A 11 17.37 -8.32 24.64
CA PRO A 11 17.26 -8.59 26.08
C PRO A 11 16.05 -7.96 26.79
N GLU A 12 15.29 -7.09 26.11
CA GLU A 12 14.13 -6.39 26.66
C GLU A 12 12.79 -6.73 25.97
N ASP A 13 12.71 -7.79 25.15
CA ASP A 13 11.50 -8.16 24.36
C ASP A 13 10.96 -7.05 23.43
N LYS A 14 11.75 -6.00 23.18
CA LYS A 14 11.29 -4.75 22.55
C LYS A 14 12.03 -4.38 21.27
N ASP A 15 13.11 -5.08 20.94
CA ASP A 15 13.95 -4.79 19.78
C ASP A 15 14.19 -6.07 18.96
N TYR A 16 13.95 -5.96 17.65
CA TYR A 16 14.30 -7.01 16.68
C TYR A 16 15.64 -6.69 16.06
N TYR A 17 16.52 -7.69 16.02
CA TYR A 17 17.70 -7.64 15.18
C TYR A 17 17.85 -8.95 14.41
N TYR A 18 18.38 -8.82 13.19
CA TYR A 18 18.79 -9.96 12.40
C TYR A 18 20.24 -10.26 12.67
N LYS A 19 20.54 -11.52 12.95
CA LYS A 19 21.91 -12.01 12.91
C LYS A 19 22.11 -12.72 11.57
N ARG A 20 22.76 -12.05 10.62
CA ARG A 20 23.09 -12.62 9.31
C ARG A 20 24.48 -13.21 9.33
N TYR A 21 24.63 -14.43 8.85
CA TYR A 21 25.91 -15.11 8.78
C TYR A 21 26.46 -15.06 7.36
N LYS A 22 27.68 -14.57 7.21
CA LYS A 22 28.45 -14.68 5.97
C LYS A 22 28.88 -16.13 5.75
N ALA A 23 29.38 -16.44 4.55
CA ALA A 23 29.85 -17.79 4.20
C ALA A 23 31.03 -18.27 5.06
N ASP A 24 31.76 -17.34 5.68
CA ASP A 24 32.86 -17.59 6.62
C ASP A 24 32.38 -17.81 8.07
N GLY A 25 31.06 -17.79 8.32
CA GLY A 25 30.48 -17.94 9.66
C GLY A 25 30.45 -16.67 10.50
N SER A 26 30.99 -15.54 10.01
CA SER A 26 30.92 -14.26 10.72
C SER A 26 29.50 -13.70 10.72
N ALA A 27 29.06 -13.19 11.87
CA ALA A 27 27.73 -12.62 12.05
C ALA A 27 27.76 -11.09 11.87
N VAL A 28 26.82 -10.57 11.07
CA VAL A 28 26.46 -9.16 11.01
C VAL A 28 25.12 -8.99 11.71
N ILE A 29 25.08 -8.12 12.71
CA ILE A 29 23.84 -7.75 13.40
C ILE A 29 23.27 -6.55 12.63
N GLU A 30 22.19 -6.77 11.89
CA GLU A 30 21.39 -5.69 11.32
C GLU A 30 20.24 -5.40 12.28
N SER A 31 20.32 -4.27 12.98
CA SER A 31 19.21 -3.74 13.77
C SER A 31 18.13 -3.22 12.82
N ILE A 32 16.89 -3.68 12.97
CA ILE A 32 15.75 -3.00 12.36
C ILE A 32 15.50 -1.74 13.21
N PRO A 33 15.34 -0.54 12.61
CA PRO A 33 14.97 0.63 13.38
C PRO A 33 13.69 0.37 14.20
N ARG A 34 13.71 0.71 15.50
CA ARG A 34 12.65 0.49 16.50
C ARG A 34 11.21 0.79 16.06
N ASN A 35 11.03 1.67 15.10
CA ASN A 35 9.72 2.20 14.72
C ASN A 35 8.97 1.32 13.70
N GLU A 36 9.67 0.56 12.86
CA GLU A 36 9.05 -0.22 11.78
C GLU A 36 8.58 -1.60 12.25
N SER A 37 9.28 -2.19 13.22
CA SER A 37 8.94 -3.51 13.77
C SER A 37 7.60 -3.54 14.51
N ALA A 38 7.17 -2.41 15.08
CA ALA A 38 5.89 -2.32 15.78
C ALA A 38 4.67 -2.43 14.84
N LEU A 39 4.85 -2.18 13.54
CA LEU A 39 3.79 -2.27 12.53
C LEU A 39 3.67 -3.69 11.94
N LEU A 40 4.73 -4.49 11.97
CA LEU A 40 4.79 -5.74 11.22
C LEU A 40 4.29 -6.96 12.00
N ASP A 41 3.35 -7.69 11.42
CA ASP A 41 2.93 -9.04 11.84
C ASP A 41 3.30 -10.04 10.74
N VAL A 42 4.29 -10.89 10.98
CA VAL A 42 4.79 -11.84 9.98
C VAL A 42 4.23 -13.24 10.26
N ARG A 43 3.37 -13.72 9.37
CA ARG A 43 2.76 -15.05 9.47
C ARG A 43 3.76 -16.17 9.17
N ALA A 44 3.50 -17.34 9.77
CA ALA A 44 4.32 -18.52 9.55
C ALA A 44 4.35 -18.89 8.06
N GLY A 45 5.54 -19.27 7.58
CA GLY A 45 5.76 -19.64 6.17
C GLY A 45 6.09 -18.47 5.25
N THR A 46 5.97 -17.21 5.68
CA THR A 46 6.34 -16.05 4.86
C THR A 46 7.86 -16.02 4.66
N SER A 47 8.32 -15.91 3.42
CA SER A 47 9.76 -15.96 3.16
C SER A 47 10.50 -14.74 3.68
N GLN A 48 11.73 -14.93 4.18
CA GLN A 48 12.56 -13.83 4.66
C GLN A 48 12.93 -12.84 3.52
N VAL A 49 12.95 -13.31 2.27
CA VAL A 49 13.20 -12.45 1.11
C VAL A 49 12.05 -11.44 0.97
N PHE A 50 10.80 -11.91 1.04
CA PHE A 50 9.63 -11.05 0.97
C PHE A 50 9.55 -10.07 2.15
N VAL A 51 9.81 -10.55 3.37
CA VAL A 51 9.88 -9.69 4.57
C VAL A 51 10.90 -8.56 4.40
N ASN A 52 12.11 -8.88 3.92
CA ASN A 52 13.15 -7.88 3.70
C ASN A 52 12.77 -6.87 2.61
N GLN A 53 12.08 -7.31 1.55
CA GLN A 53 11.58 -6.41 0.50
C GLN A 53 10.57 -5.41 1.06
N VAL A 54 9.63 -5.86 1.89
CA VAL A 54 8.63 -4.98 2.51
C VAL A 54 9.26 -4.02 3.53
N ILE A 55 10.23 -4.47 4.33
CA ILE A 55 10.97 -3.58 5.23
C ILE A 55 11.71 -2.50 4.44
N ALA A 56 12.43 -2.91 3.38
CA ALA A 56 13.14 -1.96 2.52
C ALA A 56 12.16 -0.95 1.90
N GLU A 57 10.96 -1.39 1.54
CA GLU A 57 9.90 -0.51 1.06
C GLU A 57 9.42 0.48 2.14
N LEU A 58 9.12 0.01 3.34
CA LEU A 58 8.65 0.85 4.45
C LEU A 58 9.64 1.94 4.84
N SER A 59 10.94 1.65 4.76
CA SER A 59 11.98 2.63 5.05
C SER A 59 12.06 3.79 4.04
N THR A 60 11.34 3.71 2.91
CA THR A 60 11.21 4.81 1.94
C THR A 60 10.10 5.81 2.29
N TYR A 61 9.19 5.46 3.21
CA TYR A 61 8.09 6.35 3.57
C TYR A 61 8.56 7.46 4.51
N PRO A 62 7.98 8.66 4.39
CA PRO A 62 8.19 9.69 5.39
C PRO A 62 7.83 9.19 6.79
N ARG A 63 8.72 9.44 7.77
CA ARG A 63 8.51 9.05 9.16
C ARG A 63 7.14 9.47 9.73
N PRO A 64 6.60 10.67 9.45
CA PRO A 64 5.27 11.04 9.93
C PRO A 64 4.15 10.11 9.43
N VAL A 65 4.29 9.52 8.24
CA VAL A 65 3.32 8.55 7.71
C VAL A 65 3.35 7.25 8.52
N ILE A 66 4.55 6.74 8.81
CA ILE A 66 4.74 5.55 9.65
C ILE A 66 4.20 5.79 11.06
N GLU A 67 4.47 6.96 11.64
CA GLU A 67 3.96 7.35 12.97
C GLU A 67 2.44 7.45 12.98
N ALA A 68 1.84 8.06 11.95
CA ALA A 68 0.40 8.24 11.87
C ALA A 68 -0.32 6.88 11.70
N MET A 69 0.18 5.98 10.84
CA MET A 69 -0.34 4.61 10.75
C MET A 69 -0.28 3.90 12.10
N ARG A 70 0.83 4.03 12.83
CA ARG A 70 0.99 3.42 14.16
C ARG A 70 0.00 3.99 15.17
N GLU A 71 -0.19 5.30 15.20
CA GLU A 71 -1.14 5.99 16.08
C GLU A 71 -2.59 5.63 15.76
N GLY A 72 -2.91 5.44 14.47
CA GLY A 72 -4.20 4.92 14.02
C GLY A 72 -4.43 3.45 14.38
N GLY A 73 -3.40 2.74 14.85
CA GLY A 73 -3.47 1.31 15.18
C GLY A 73 -3.36 0.38 13.96
N VAL A 74 -2.89 0.90 12.83
CA VAL A 74 -2.72 0.12 11.60
C VAL A 74 -1.59 -0.91 11.79
N LYS A 75 -1.80 -2.13 11.28
CA LYS A 75 -0.79 -3.19 11.20
C LYS A 75 -0.54 -3.61 9.76
N ILE A 76 0.69 -4.00 9.47
CA ILE A 76 1.10 -4.58 8.19
C ILE A 76 1.34 -6.08 8.42
N VAL A 77 0.46 -6.90 7.86
CA VAL A 77 0.50 -8.36 8.00
C VAL A 77 1.14 -8.97 6.75
N LEU A 78 2.22 -9.70 6.91
CA LEU A 78 2.93 -10.38 5.82
C LEU A 78 2.61 -11.87 5.83
N THR A 79 2.04 -12.37 4.73
CA THR A 79 1.55 -13.75 4.64
C THR A 79 2.03 -14.45 3.35
N PRO A 80 2.18 -15.78 3.30
CA PRO A 80 2.54 -16.47 2.06
C PRO A 80 1.47 -16.31 0.98
N HIS A 81 0.21 -16.49 1.38
CA HIS A 81 -0.98 -16.27 0.57
C HIS A 81 -2.02 -15.52 1.40
N LEU A 82 -2.86 -14.72 0.74
CA LEU A 82 -3.92 -13.98 1.42
C LEU A 82 -4.92 -14.91 2.13
N VAL A 83 -5.14 -16.10 1.57
CA VAL A 83 -6.04 -17.12 2.12
C VAL A 83 -5.58 -17.66 3.48
N ASN A 84 -4.29 -17.54 3.82
CA ASN A 84 -3.78 -17.90 5.15
C ASN A 84 -4.17 -16.86 6.21
N TYR A 85 -4.54 -15.64 5.79
CA TYR A 85 -5.01 -14.58 6.66
C TYR A 85 -6.54 -14.50 6.69
N ASP A 86 -7.18 -14.55 5.52
CA ASP A 86 -8.64 -14.55 5.38
C ASP A 86 -9.06 -15.64 4.39
N PRO A 87 -9.48 -16.83 4.85
CA PRO A 87 -9.92 -17.91 3.98
C PRO A 87 -11.12 -17.56 3.08
N THR A 88 -11.91 -16.54 3.46
CA THR A 88 -13.10 -16.12 2.72
C THR A 88 -12.78 -15.42 1.40
N VAL A 89 -11.53 -14.99 1.17
CA VAL A 89 -11.14 -14.33 -0.09
C VAL A 89 -11.23 -15.26 -1.31
N ARG A 90 -11.22 -16.58 -1.11
CA ARG A 90 -11.41 -17.57 -2.19
C ARG A 90 -12.77 -17.47 -2.87
N SER A 91 -13.78 -16.95 -2.17
CA SER A 91 -15.13 -16.78 -2.68
C SER A 91 -15.48 -15.34 -3.04
N LYS A 92 -14.52 -14.41 -2.95
CA LYS A 92 -14.73 -12.98 -3.26
C LYS A 92 -14.27 -12.68 -4.68
N GLU A 93 -15.15 -12.09 -5.48
CA GLU A 93 -14.79 -11.52 -6.78
C GLU A 93 -14.01 -10.21 -6.60
N SER A 94 -13.07 -9.95 -7.51
CA SER A 94 -12.35 -8.68 -7.55
C SER A 94 -13.27 -7.51 -7.87
N ARG A 95 -13.10 -6.37 -7.16
CA ARG A 95 -13.81 -5.10 -7.44
C ARG A 95 -13.55 -4.54 -8.84
N SER A 96 -12.42 -4.91 -9.46
CA SER A 96 -11.99 -4.45 -10.79
C SER A 96 -12.19 -5.49 -11.89
N GLN A 97 -12.44 -6.75 -11.55
CA GLN A 97 -12.65 -7.85 -12.51
C GLN A 97 -13.78 -8.79 -12.06
N PRO A 98 -15.05 -8.41 -12.32
CA PRO A 98 -16.20 -9.28 -12.09
C PRO A 98 -16.03 -10.62 -12.85
N GLY A 99 -16.30 -11.74 -12.19
CA GLY A 99 -16.14 -13.09 -12.75
C GLY A 99 -14.75 -13.74 -12.65
N ASN A 100 -13.74 -13.04 -12.13
CA ASN A 100 -12.42 -13.63 -11.81
C ASN A 100 -12.19 -13.67 -10.29
N THR A 101 -11.89 -14.86 -9.76
CA THR A 101 -11.39 -15.07 -8.39
C THR A 101 -9.88 -14.82 -8.33
N ALA A 102 -9.44 -13.63 -8.74
CA ALA A 102 -8.07 -13.20 -8.52
C ALA A 102 -7.92 -12.77 -7.05
N VAL A 103 -7.12 -13.52 -6.30
CA VAL A 103 -6.78 -13.15 -4.91
C VAL A 103 -5.74 -12.04 -5.01
N SER A 104 -6.07 -10.81 -4.61
CA SER A 104 -5.13 -9.68 -4.64
C SER A 104 -3.86 -9.97 -3.86
N ALA A 105 -2.74 -9.42 -4.30
CA ALA A 105 -1.46 -9.50 -3.59
C ALA A 105 -1.39 -8.56 -2.37
N ALA A 106 -2.31 -7.60 -2.27
CA ALA A 106 -2.40 -6.63 -1.19
C ALA A 106 -3.87 -6.27 -0.94
N ILE A 107 -4.29 -6.14 0.33
CA ILE A 107 -5.62 -5.64 0.72
C ILE A 107 -5.54 -4.92 2.08
N TYR A 108 -6.19 -3.77 2.18
CA TYR A 108 -6.52 -3.12 3.45
C TYR A 108 -7.89 -3.56 4.00
N TYR A 109 -7.87 -4.13 5.20
CA TYR A 109 -9.05 -4.50 5.98
C TYR A 109 -9.35 -3.41 7.01
N SER A 110 -10.25 -2.48 6.68
CA SER A 110 -10.55 -1.31 7.52
C SER A 110 -11.16 -1.64 8.88
N ASP A 111 -11.92 -2.73 8.98
CA ASP A 111 -12.51 -3.24 10.22
C ASP A 111 -11.44 -3.70 11.23
N LYS A 112 -10.34 -4.26 10.73
CA LYS A 112 -9.20 -4.75 11.53
C LYS A 112 -8.03 -3.77 11.55
N LYS A 113 -8.06 -2.74 10.71
CA LYS A 113 -6.94 -1.83 10.43
C LYS A 113 -5.68 -2.56 9.98
N HIS A 114 -5.84 -3.58 9.14
CA HIS A 114 -4.73 -4.41 8.68
C HIS A 114 -4.47 -4.20 7.19
N ILE A 115 -3.26 -3.76 6.83
CA ILE A 115 -2.72 -3.87 5.48
C ILE A 115 -2.12 -5.27 5.37
N VAL A 116 -2.70 -6.12 4.52
CA VAL A 116 -2.22 -7.50 4.36
C VAL A 116 -1.52 -7.61 3.01
N LEU A 117 -0.26 -8.00 3.03
CA LEU A 117 0.53 -8.26 1.83
C LEU A 117 0.82 -9.75 1.73
N SER A 118 0.50 -10.33 0.58
CA SER A 118 0.83 -11.72 0.29
C SER A 118 2.04 -11.84 -0.64
N GLU A 119 2.93 -12.76 -0.31
CA GLU A 119 4.09 -13.08 -1.16
C GLU A 119 3.64 -13.65 -2.51
N ASN A 120 2.54 -14.42 -2.48
CA ASN A 120 1.95 -15.01 -3.67
C ASN A 120 0.49 -14.59 -3.83
N TYR A 121 0.06 -14.46 -5.08
CA TYR A 121 -1.32 -14.23 -5.49
C TYR A 121 -1.83 -15.44 -6.29
N GLU A 122 -3.14 -15.70 -6.20
CA GLU A 122 -3.78 -16.80 -6.93
C GLU A 122 -4.56 -16.23 -8.11
N ARG A 123 -4.39 -16.84 -9.28
CA ARG A 123 -5.16 -16.53 -10.50
C ARG A 123 -5.33 -17.78 -11.33
N ASP A 124 -6.54 -18.04 -11.81
CA ASP A 124 -6.86 -19.17 -12.69
C ASP A 124 -6.43 -20.54 -12.11
N GLY A 125 -6.46 -20.68 -10.78
CA GLY A 125 -6.04 -21.89 -10.07
C GLY A 125 -4.52 -22.05 -9.87
N PHE A 126 -3.72 -21.09 -10.34
CA PHE A 126 -2.27 -21.09 -10.19
C PHE A 126 -1.81 -20.04 -9.17
N SER A 127 -0.68 -20.33 -8.52
CA SER A 127 -0.01 -19.41 -7.59
C SER A 127 1.18 -18.74 -8.26
N TYR A 128 1.21 -17.42 -8.17
CA TYR A 128 2.25 -16.57 -8.76
C TYR A 128 2.87 -15.69 -7.67
N ARG A 129 4.17 -15.38 -7.78
CA ARG A 129 4.78 -14.39 -6.90
C ARG A 129 4.21 -13.00 -7.17
N SER A 130 3.98 -12.23 -6.11
CA SER A 130 3.58 -10.83 -6.21
C SER A 130 4.61 -10.04 -7.03
N PRO A 131 4.22 -9.43 -8.17
CA PRO A 131 5.18 -8.79 -9.07
C PRO A 131 5.64 -7.43 -8.57
N ASN A 132 4.85 -6.77 -7.71
CA ASN A 132 5.12 -5.41 -7.24
C ASN A 132 4.59 -5.21 -5.80
N PRO A 133 5.21 -5.81 -4.78
CA PRO A 133 4.76 -5.63 -3.40
C PRO A 133 4.90 -4.19 -2.91
N GLY A 134 5.81 -3.41 -3.48
CA GLY A 134 5.98 -1.99 -3.14
C GLY A 134 4.83 -1.12 -3.61
N GLY A 135 4.39 -1.27 -4.86
CA GLY A 135 3.21 -0.57 -5.38
C GLY A 135 1.92 -0.98 -4.66
N GLY A 136 1.75 -2.29 -4.38
CA GLY A 136 0.63 -2.78 -3.58
C GLY A 136 0.62 -2.19 -2.17
N LEU A 137 1.75 -2.21 -1.46
CA LEU A 137 1.86 -1.57 -0.15
C LEU A 137 1.52 -0.08 -0.21
N ALA A 138 2.05 0.66 -1.18
CA ALA A 138 1.79 2.10 -1.30
C ALA A 138 0.31 2.43 -1.52
N HIS A 139 -0.35 1.62 -2.33
CA HIS A 139 -1.79 1.72 -2.55
C HIS A 139 -2.59 1.46 -1.26
N GLU A 140 -2.28 0.37 -0.54
CA GLU A 140 -2.99 0.04 0.71
C GLU A 140 -2.69 1.02 1.85
N VAL A 141 -1.49 1.60 1.90
CA VAL A 141 -1.18 2.73 2.80
C VAL A 141 -2.10 3.92 2.48
N GLY A 142 -2.34 4.18 1.20
CA GLY A 142 -3.34 5.14 0.76
C GLY A 142 -4.72 4.90 1.37
N HIS A 143 -5.24 3.68 1.27
CA HIS A 143 -6.52 3.31 1.91
C HIS A 143 -6.51 3.41 3.43
N ALA A 144 -5.42 3.00 4.08
CA ALA A 144 -5.31 3.06 5.53
C ALA A 144 -5.38 4.51 6.02
N LEU A 145 -4.60 5.40 5.43
CA LEU A 145 -4.59 6.82 5.79
C LEU A 145 -5.93 7.53 5.46
N ASP A 146 -6.62 7.13 4.39
CA ASP A 146 -7.97 7.60 4.08
C ASP A 146 -8.99 7.18 5.16
N SER A 147 -8.96 5.90 5.53
CA SER A 147 -9.85 5.31 6.54
C SER A 147 -9.63 5.88 7.94
N GLU A 148 -8.39 6.24 8.28
CA GLU A 148 -8.06 6.91 9.54
C GLU A 148 -8.36 8.42 9.50
N GLY A 149 -8.97 8.91 8.41
CA GLY A 149 -9.40 10.29 8.23
C GLY A 149 -8.25 11.28 8.14
N MET A 150 -7.04 10.82 7.80
CA MET A 150 -5.84 11.66 7.68
C MET A 150 -5.87 12.46 6.38
N PHE A 151 -6.37 11.86 5.32
CA PHE A 151 -7.00 12.53 4.20
C PHE A 151 -8.36 11.89 3.97
N THR A 152 -9.18 12.51 3.12
CA THR A 152 -10.55 12.02 2.93
C THR A 152 -10.89 12.06 1.44
N SER A 153 -10.99 10.89 0.83
CA SER A 153 -11.57 10.63 -0.50
C SER A 153 -13.01 11.14 -0.61
N ILE A 154 -13.66 11.36 0.54
CA ILE A 154 -14.99 11.96 0.65
C ILE A 154 -14.98 13.50 0.74
N SER A 155 -13.83 14.16 0.82
CA SER A 155 -13.80 15.63 0.90
C SER A 155 -14.33 16.28 -0.38
N ASP A 156 -15.08 17.37 -0.22
CA ASP A 156 -15.57 18.16 -1.35
C ASP A 156 -14.43 18.65 -2.25
N LYS A 157 -13.30 19.01 -1.64
CA LYS A 157 -12.12 19.45 -2.37
C LYS A 157 -11.58 18.38 -3.32
N PHE A 158 -11.39 17.14 -2.84
CA PHE A 158 -10.94 16.05 -3.69
C PHE A 158 -12.01 15.68 -4.73
N ASN A 159 -13.28 15.61 -4.32
CA ASN A 159 -14.39 15.31 -5.22
C ASN A 159 -14.44 16.25 -6.42
N ILE A 160 -14.38 17.56 -6.16
CA ILE A 160 -14.42 18.59 -7.21
C ILE A 160 -13.20 18.44 -8.15
N ALA A 161 -12.01 18.25 -7.59
CA ALA A 161 -10.79 18.07 -8.37
C ALA A 161 -10.86 16.80 -9.26
N PHE A 162 -11.31 15.69 -8.69
CA PHE A 162 -11.44 14.42 -9.39
C PHE A 162 -12.48 14.48 -10.52
N GLU A 163 -13.63 15.11 -10.30
CA GLU A 163 -14.60 15.32 -11.37
C GLU A 163 -14.06 16.17 -12.51
N ARG A 164 -13.28 17.22 -12.20
CA ARG A 164 -12.69 18.09 -13.21
C ARG A 164 -11.66 17.36 -14.05
N ASP A 165 -10.82 16.54 -13.42
CA ASP A 165 -9.87 15.70 -14.15
C ASP A 165 -10.61 14.67 -15.02
N LEU A 166 -11.60 13.95 -14.48
CA LEU A 166 -12.40 12.98 -15.23
C LEU A 166 -13.06 13.61 -16.47
N LYS A 167 -13.59 14.84 -16.37
CA LYS A 167 -14.23 15.55 -17.50
C LYS A 167 -13.25 15.87 -18.64
N LYS A 168 -11.94 15.95 -18.37
CA LYS A 168 -10.90 16.24 -19.37
C LYS A 168 -10.35 14.98 -20.04
N LEU A 169 -10.61 13.79 -19.47
CA LEU A 169 -10.05 12.55 -20.00
C LEU A 169 -10.69 12.14 -21.32
N GLY A 170 -9.85 11.96 -22.34
CA GLY A 170 -10.22 11.31 -23.59
C GLY A 170 -10.43 9.79 -23.42
N PRO A 171 -10.99 9.10 -24.43
CA PRO A 171 -11.24 7.66 -24.38
C PRO A 171 -9.97 6.82 -24.11
N ALA A 172 -8.83 7.21 -24.67
CA ALA A 172 -7.55 6.52 -24.49
C ALA A 172 -7.07 6.57 -23.03
N ASP A 173 -7.13 7.74 -22.38
CA ASP A 173 -6.76 7.88 -20.98
C ASP A 173 -7.75 7.15 -20.07
N ARG A 174 -9.05 7.22 -20.36
CA ARG A 174 -10.06 6.44 -19.61
C ARG A 174 -9.76 4.94 -19.67
N ALA A 175 -9.41 4.41 -20.84
CA ALA A 175 -9.01 3.00 -20.97
C ALA A 175 -7.70 2.70 -20.23
N ARG A 176 -6.70 3.58 -20.33
CA ARG A 176 -5.40 3.42 -19.64
C ARG A 176 -5.55 3.40 -18.12
N PHE A 177 -6.41 4.26 -17.57
CA PHE A 177 -6.64 4.40 -16.14
C PHE A 177 -7.96 3.73 -15.70
N THR A 178 -8.40 2.67 -16.38
CA THR A 178 -9.67 1.97 -16.12
C THR A 178 -9.87 1.63 -14.64
N TYR A 179 -8.79 1.27 -13.93
CA TYR A 179 -8.84 0.98 -12.49
C TYR A 179 -9.45 2.13 -11.66
N ILE A 180 -9.13 3.37 -12.04
CA ILE A 180 -9.58 4.61 -11.40
C ILE A 180 -10.83 5.19 -12.07
N THR A 181 -11.02 4.99 -13.38
CA THR A 181 -12.04 5.73 -14.16
C THR A 181 -13.28 4.91 -14.50
N ALA A 182 -13.25 3.58 -14.37
CA ALA A 182 -14.34 2.71 -14.82
C ALA A 182 -15.64 2.99 -14.04
N SER A 183 -16.66 3.48 -14.76
CA SER A 183 -17.94 3.89 -14.16
C SER A 183 -17.77 4.96 -13.06
N ALA A 184 -16.72 5.78 -13.17
CA ALA A 184 -16.51 6.94 -12.30
C ALA A 184 -17.33 8.13 -12.81
N ASP A 185 -18.65 8.06 -12.68
CA ASP A 185 -19.55 9.16 -13.04
C ASP A 185 -20.76 9.22 -12.11
N SER A 186 -21.46 10.36 -12.12
CA SER A 186 -22.62 10.61 -11.26
C SER A 186 -23.81 9.70 -11.57
N ALA A 187 -23.86 9.04 -12.74
CA ALA A 187 -24.90 8.08 -13.07
C ALA A 187 -24.71 6.74 -12.34
N HIS A 188 -23.50 6.47 -11.83
CA HIS A 188 -23.15 5.25 -11.10
C HIS A 188 -22.63 5.58 -9.69
N PRO A 189 -23.47 6.06 -8.76
CA PRO A 189 -23.03 6.66 -7.50
C PRO A 189 -22.22 5.70 -6.60
N LYS A 190 -22.53 4.40 -6.63
CA LYS A 190 -21.77 3.39 -5.88
C LYS A 190 -20.36 3.21 -6.47
N GLN A 191 -20.27 3.09 -7.79
CA GLN A 191 -19.02 2.92 -8.53
C GLN A 191 -18.19 4.19 -8.43
N TYR A 192 -18.79 5.37 -8.56
CA TYR A 192 -18.14 6.65 -8.35
C TYR A 192 -17.49 6.74 -6.97
N ARG A 193 -18.19 6.31 -5.90
CA ARG A 193 -17.57 6.25 -4.57
C ARG A 193 -16.35 5.34 -4.53
N ILE A 194 -16.47 4.10 -5.00
CA ILE A 194 -15.35 3.14 -5.05
C ILE A 194 -14.18 3.74 -5.82
N ARG A 195 -14.42 4.28 -7.01
CA ARG A 195 -13.39 4.86 -7.87
C ARG A 195 -12.68 6.06 -7.27
N ARG A 196 -13.37 6.87 -6.46
CA ARG A 196 -12.72 7.93 -5.67
C ARG A 196 -11.80 7.39 -4.59
N GLU A 197 -12.22 6.33 -3.89
CA GLU A 197 -11.38 5.66 -2.88
C GLU A 197 -10.11 5.10 -3.55
N GLU A 198 -10.26 4.42 -4.70
CA GLU A 198 -9.12 3.90 -5.49
C GLU A 198 -8.23 5.02 -6.04
N ALA A 199 -8.81 6.11 -6.55
CA ALA A 199 -8.08 7.28 -7.03
C ALA A 199 -7.24 7.90 -5.91
N THR A 200 -7.84 8.06 -4.73
CA THR A 200 -7.19 8.63 -3.54
C THR A 200 -6.01 7.76 -3.13
N ALA A 201 -6.18 6.44 -3.12
CA ALA A 201 -5.13 5.49 -2.78
C ALA A 201 -3.95 5.55 -3.77
N GLU A 202 -4.22 5.49 -5.08
CA GLU A 202 -3.18 5.56 -6.13
C GLU A 202 -2.45 6.92 -6.16
N LEU A 203 -3.19 8.03 -6.03
CA LEU A 203 -2.59 9.37 -6.01
C LEU A 203 -1.77 9.60 -4.75
N THR A 204 -2.18 9.05 -3.60
CA THR A 204 -1.39 9.08 -2.38
C THR A 204 -0.12 8.25 -2.52
N ALA A 205 -0.22 7.04 -3.07
CA ALA A 205 0.93 6.18 -3.35
C ALA A 205 1.97 6.92 -4.23
N ALA A 206 1.48 7.59 -5.28
CA ALA A 206 2.31 8.38 -6.18
C ALA A 206 2.94 9.60 -5.51
N ALA A 207 2.26 10.23 -4.56
CA ALA A 207 2.74 11.39 -3.82
C ALA A 207 3.74 11.04 -2.71
N LEU A 208 3.54 9.93 -1.99
CA LEU A 208 4.35 9.55 -0.83
C LEU A 208 5.54 8.67 -1.17
N ALA A 209 5.36 7.71 -2.08
CA ALA A 209 6.34 6.66 -2.35
C ALA A 209 6.84 6.67 -3.80
N HIS A 210 6.33 7.59 -4.64
CA HIS A 210 6.56 7.60 -6.09
C HIS A 210 6.27 6.26 -6.76
N LYS A 211 5.27 5.54 -6.24
CA LYS A 211 4.85 4.20 -6.67
C LYS A 211 3.36 4.16 -6.91
N VAL A 212 2.91 3.18 -7.68
CA VAL A 212 1.51 2.92 -8.02
C VAL A 212 1.27 1.42 -8.11
N ALA A 213 0.03 0.98 -7.91
CA ALA A 213 -0.35 -0.43 -8.07
C ALA A 213 -0.70 -0.77 -9.53
N GLY A 214 -1.24 0.20 -10.27
CA GLY A 214 -1.58 0.06 -11.69
C GLY A 214 -0.40 -0.06 -12.66
N PRO A 215 -0.65 -0.33 -13.95
CA PRO A 215 0.36 -0.49 -15.00
C PRO A 215 0.94 0.83 -15.54
N TYR A 216 0.79 1.92 -14.80
CA TYR A 216 1.23 3.27 -15.15
C TYR A 216 2.32 3.74 -14.16
N THR A 217 2.81 4.97 -14.31
CA THR A 217 3.79 5.55 -13.38
C THR A 217 3.17 6.65 -12.51
N ALA A 218 3.85 7.04 -11.44
CA ALA A 218 3.47 8.21 -10.64
C ALA A 218 3.44 9.51 -11.48
N GLU A 219 4.34 9.64 -12.47
CA GLU A 219 4.37 10.79 -13.38
C GLU A 219 3.16 10.80 -14.31
N ASP A 220 2.74 9.63 -14.80
CA ASP A 220 1.53 9.51 -15.60
C ASP A 220 0.30 9.97 -14.82
N LEU A 221 0.14 9.53 -13.57
CA LEU A 221 -0.95 9.98 -12.71
C LEU A 221 -0.92 11.50 -12.50
N ARG A 222 0.25 12.07 -12.21
CA ARG A 222 0.41 13.52 -12.01
C ARG A 222 0.03 14.32 -13.26
N LYS A 223 0.36 13.82 -14.46
CA LYS A 223 0.02 14.48 -15.73
C LYS A 223 -1.46 14.34 -16.07
N THR A 224 -2.05 13.17 -15.83
CA THR A 224 -3.43 12.86 -16.22
C THR A 224 -4.47 13.37 -15.21
N PHE A 225 -4.12 13.39 -13.92
CA PHE A 225 -5.00 13.84 -12.82
C PHE A 225 -4.35 14.99 -12.02
N PRO A 226 -4.00 16.12 -12.66
CA PRO A 226 -3.21 17.16 -12.02
C PRO A 226 -3.95 17.87 -10.88
N GLU A 227 -5.25 18.11 -11.00
CA GLU A 227 -6.02 18.78 -9.94
C GLU A 227 -6.18 17.87 -8.72
N SER A 228 -6.46 16.58 -8.97
CA SER A 228 -6.61 15.56 -7.92
C SER A 228 -5.29 15.33 -7.19
N TYR A 229 -4.18 15.27 -7.94
CA TYR A 229 -2.84 15.13 -7.37
C TYR A 229 -2.48 16.32 -6.47
N GLU A 230 -2.75 17.54 -6.89
CA GLU A 230 -2.49 18.74 -6.07
C GLU A 230 -3.37 18.75 -4.81
N ALA A 231 -4.64 18.33 -4.91
CA ALA A 231 -5.52 18.22 -3.75
C ALA A 231 -4.94 17.27 -2.69
N ILE A 232 -4.42 16.10 -3.09
CA ILE A 232 -3.75 15.15 -2.20
C ILE A 232 -2.46 15.75 -1.63
N ALA A 233 -1.60 16.34 -2.47
CA ALA A 233 -0.35 16.95 -2.03
C ALA A 233 -0.59 18.06 -0.99
N GLU A 234 -1.62 18.88 -1.15
CA GLU A 234 -1.99 19.90 -0.16
C GLU A 234 -2.52 19.28 1.15
N MET A 235 -3.32 18.21 1.09
CA MET A 235 -3.79 17.52 2.30
C MET A 235 -2.62 16.97 3.11
N LEU A 236 -1.65 16.34 2.43
CA LEU A 236 -0.44 15.80 3.05
C LEU A 236 0.42 16.90 3.70
N ARG A 237 0.51 18.09 3.08
CA ARG A 237 1.17 19.28 3.67
C ARG A 237 0.42 19.86 4.86
N THR A 238 -0.91 19.99 4.78
CA THR A 238 -1.72 20.72 5.76
C THR A 238 -1.92 19.94 7.06
N ARG A 239 -2.05 18.61 6.97
CA ARG A 239 -2.22 17.70 8.12
C ARG A 239 -0.92 17.42 8.89
N ARG A 240 0.15 18.19 8.64
CA ARG A 240 1.50 18.04 9.23
C ARG A 240 2.23 16.71 8.90
N LEU A 241 1.74 15.91 7.96
CA LEU A 241 2.45 14.69 7.52
C LEU A 241 3.73 15.03 6.72
N LEU A 242 3.74 16.14 5.97
CA LEU A 242 4.92 16.57 5.20
C LEU A 242 5.68 17.79 5.78
N ARG A 243 5.09 18.61 6.67
CA ARG A 243 5.80 19.81 7.21
C ARG A 243 7.06 19.50 8.02
N ARG A 244 7.21 18.28 8.56
CA ARG A 244 8.45 17.86 9.24
C ARG A 244 9.58 17.43 8.30
N ILE A 245 9.32 17.36 6.98
CA ILE A 245 10.32 16.99 5.97
C ILE A 245 11.05 18.23 5.46
N GLU A 246 10.42 19.42 5.52
CA GLU A 246 11.03 20.68 5.09
C GLU A 246 11.85 21.38 6.20
N ASP A 247 11.77 20.88 7.45
CA ASP A 247 12.49 21.42 8.63
C ASP A 247 13.73 20.58 9.04
N THR A 248 14.20 19.67 8.18
CA THR A 248 15.43 18.86 8.34
C THR A 248 16.28 18.89 7.09
#